data_AF-A0A928XJZ6-F1
#
_entry.id   AF-A0A928XJZ6-F1
#
_cell.length_a   1.000
_cell.length_b   1.000
_cell.length_c   1.000
_cell.angle_alpha   90.00
_cell.angle_beta   90.00
_cell.angle_gamma   90.00
#
_symmetry.space_group_name_H-M   'P 1'
#
loop_
_entity.id
_entity.type
_entity.pdbx_description
1 polymer ?
#
loop_
_entity_poly.entity_id
_entity_poly.type
_entity_poly.pdbx_seq_one_letter_code
_entity_poly.pdbx_strand_id
1 'polypeptide(L)'
;MRAGASLLVACIAGFAPLACLELSDVKEASNAGGGGFVGSGGSAGSAAGAGGGAPDGSAPAIRVLSGTASIAAAELGTSASLDPVKADNAVLFFTSVHLEPNPGQALVRGVLSADGSSLGFQRAATGGSVSIAWYVLEHPEFRVQRGDLALGGTTQEIAIADVDLARAFALASFSAEGSDFNRNDFVRIGLPSASKAAVSVSASNPNLQLAWQVVEVDTQSNVFGGQLTLGQGDAAKEAVLPSPFDMARSFLVHSWTADGLAAASSAASALSVKGRFKSPTAVELTRGQTGATLNVDFFAVRLGGANVSARNVTLQSGASSGSFPVAAFDPKRTFPVVSRLGARGNAVAPSWPGVDSYIFKASLNPNNDGGASLDVLRGDSATDFDSEIYVVAF
;
A
#
# COMPACT_ATOMS: atom_id res chain seq x y z
N MET A 1 -51.70 -17.77 26.04
CA MET A 1 -51.86 -17.50 24.59
C MET A 1 -52.05 -16.01 24.39
N ARG A 2 -51.23 -15.45 23.49
CA ARG A 2 -51.34 -14.18 22.76
C ARG A 2 -51.27 -12.84 23.51
N ALA A 3 -50.23 -12.12 23.08
CA ALA A 3 -49.92 -10.72 23.27
C ALA A 3 -50.82 -9.80 22.42
N GLY A 4 -50.77 -8.51 22.74
CA GLY A 4 -51.27 -7.42 21.89
C GLY A 4 -51.05 -6.07 22.56
N ALA A 5 -49.88 -5.46 22.38
CA ALA A 5 -49.64 -4.06 22.67
C ALA A 5 -49.64 -3.28 21.35
N SER A 6 -50.62 -2.38 21.21
CA SER A 6 -50.71 -1.43 20.10
C SER A 6 -49.89 -0.17 20.40
N LEU A 7 -49.15 0.23 19.38
CA LEU A 7 -48.26 1.37 19.28
C LEU A 7 -49.05 2.68 19.19
N LEU A 8 -48.71 3.66 20.02
CA LEU A 8 -49.24 5.02 20.01
C LEU A 8 -48.47 5.85 18.97
N VAL A 9 -49.19 6.39 17.99
CA VAL A 9 -48.70 7.37 17.00
C VAL A 9 -48.92 8.78 17.56
N ALA A 10 -47.87 9.59 17.58
CA ALA A 10 -47.98 11.04 17.68
C ALA A 10 -47.03 11.68 16.66
N CYS A 11 -47.61 12.25 15.61
CA CYS A 11 -46.94 13.12 14.66
C CYS A 11 -46.68 14.50 15.29
N ILE A 12 -45.48 15.03 15.14
CA ILE A 12 -45.23 16.48 15.13
C ILE A 12 -44.59 16.80 13.78
N ALA A 13 -45.24 17.70 13.06
CA ALA A 13 -44.91 18.14 11.73
C ALA A 13 -43.89 19.30 11.76
N GLY A 14 -43.04 19.36 10.72
CA GLY A 14 -42.50 20.62 10.20
C GLY A 14 -40.99 20.64 10.02
N PHE A 15 -40.49 20.17 8.87
CA PHE A 15 -39.39 20.78 8.10
C PHE A 15 -39.43 20.23 6.65
N ALA A 16 -39.06 21.07 5.68
CA ALA A 16 -39.20 20.92 4.23
C ALA A 16 -38.42 19.71 3.63
N PRO A 17 -38.79 19.22 2.42
CA PRO A 17 -38.17 18.03 1.85
C PRO A 17 -36.75 18.31 1.35
N LEU A 18 -35.76 17.62 1.93
CA LEU A 18 -34.48 17.38 1.29
C LEU A 18 -34.71 16.40 0.15
N ALA A 19 -34.36 16.82 -1.06
CA ALA A 19 -34.37 15.97 -2.23
C ALA A 19 -33.49 14.73 -2.00
N CYS A 20 -34.09 13.55 -2.15
CA CYS A 20 -33.34 12.33 -2.46
C CYS A 20 -32.61 12.56 -3.79
N LEU A 21 -31.30 12.75 -3.74
CA LEU A 21 -30.46 12.47 -4.90
C LEU A 21 -30.36 10.95 -5.02
N GLU A 22 -31.13 10.36 -5.93
CA GLU A 22 -30.81 9.03 -6.46
C GLU A 22 -29.46 9.12 -7.16
N LEU A 23 -28.46 8.41 -6.62
CA LEU A 23 -27.24 8.10 -7.35
C LEU A 23 -27.61 7.04 -8.42
N SER A 24 -28.09 7.51 -9.56
CA SER A 24 -28.17 6.69 -10.78
C SER A 24 -26.87 6.83 -11.57
N ASP A 25 -26.35 5.67 -11.98
CA ASP A 25 -25.38 5.45 -13.04
C ASP A 25 -23.94 5.97 -12.86
N VAL A 26 -23.16 5.29 -12.01
CA VAL A 26 -21.77 5.00 -12.38
C VAL A 26 -21.81 3.81 -13.33
N LYS A 27 -21.67 4.10 -14.62
CA LYS A 27 -21.58 3.11 -15.70
C LYS A 27 -20.25 2.36 -15.56
N GLU A 28 -20.23 1.33 -14.72
CA GLU A 28 -19.22 0.27 -14.84
C GLU A 28 -19.37 -0.35 -16.23
N ALA A 29 -18.30 -0.33 -17.03
CA ALA A 29 -18.22 -1.10 -18.25
C ALA A 29 -18.11 -2.59 -17.87
N SER A 30 -19.22 -3.18 -17.46
CA SER A 30 -19.36 -4.62 -17.32
C SER A 30 -19.39 -5.22 -18.72
N ASN A 31 -18.29 -5.87 -19.13
CA ASN A 31 -18.32 -6.73 -20.30
C ASN A 31 -18.97 -8.07 -19.88
N ALA A 32 -20.29 -8.07 -19.75
CA ALA A 32 -21.11 -9.23 -19.44
C ALA A 32 -22.00 -9.56 -20.65
N GLY A 33 -21.41 -10.25 -21.62
CA GLY A 33 -22.16 -10.97 -22.65
C GLY A 33 -22.48 -12.38 -22.16
N GLY A 34 -23.66 -12.57 -21.56
CA GLY A 34 -24.20 -13.89 -21.26
C GLY A 34 -24.80 -14.52 -22.53
N GLY A 35 -24.18 -15.58 -23.03
CA GLY A 35 -24.73 -16.44 -24.06
C GLY A 35 -24.44 -17.89 -23.69
N GLY A 36 -25.51 -18.65 -23.41
CA GLY A 36 -25.40 -20.08 -23.10
C GLY A 36 -24.83 -20.88 -24.27
N PHE A 37 -24.05 -21.92 -23.97
CA PHE A 37 -23.66 -22.90 -24.98
C PHE A 37 -23.59 -24.30 -24.40
N VAL A 38 -24.46 -25.16 -24.92
CA VAL A 38 -24.39 -26.61 -24.86
C VAL A 38 -23.69 -27.06 -26.14
N GLY A 39 -22.59 -27.80 -26.02
CA GLY A 39 -22.24 -28.88 -26.95
C GLY A 39 -21.55 -28.55 -28.28
N SER A 40 -20.45 -29.28 -28.47
CA SER A 40 -19.89 -29.79 -29.74
C SER A 40 -18.87 -28.93 -30.51
N GLY A 41 -17.66 -29.49 -30.62
CA GLY A 41 -16.87 -29.62 -31.84
C GLY A 41 -16.55 -28.35 -32.64
N GLY A 42 -15.33 -27.83 -32.46
CA GLY A 42 -14.80 -26.78 -33.34
C GLY A 42 -13.28 -26.70 -33.27
N SER A 43 -12.64 -27.08 -34.37
CA SER A 43 -11.20 -27.13 -34.68
C SER A 43 -10.32 -26.04 -34.05
N ALA A 44 -9.17 -26.47 -33.51
CA ALA A 44 -8.05 -25.63 -33.14
C ALA A 44 -7.52 -24.85 -34.37
N GLY A 45 -7.51 -23.52 -34.27
CA GLY A 45 -6.75 -22.65 -35.16
C GLY A 45 -5.36 -22.42 -34.58
N SER A 46 -4.35 -23.03 -35.19
CA SER A 46 -2.95 -22.84 -34.84
C SER A 46 -2.46 -21.44 -35.22
N ALA A 47 -2.19 -20.59 -34.24
CA ALA A 47 -1.36 -19.41 -34.44
C ALA A 47 0.13 -19.83 -34.41
N ALA A 48 0.62 -20.31 -35.56
CA ALA A 48 2.05 -20.47 -35.79
C ALA A 48 2.66 -19.09 -36.02
N GLY A 49 3.46 -18.63 -35.05
CA GLY A 49 4.17 -17.36 -35.11
C GLY A 49 5.24 -17.22 -34.04
N ALA A 50 5.88 -18.32 -33.64
CA ALA A 50 7.03 -18.31 -32.75
C ALA A 50 8.31 -18.03 -33.55
N GLY A 51 8.56 -16.75 -33.82
CA GLY A 51 9.89 -16.28 -34.17
C GLY A 51 10.74 -16.26 -32.90
N GLY A 52 11.42 -17.36 -32.62
CA GLY A 52 12.46 -17.45 -31.59
C GLY A 52 13.67 -16.63 -31.99
N GLY A 53 13.58 -15.30 -31.85
CA GLY A 53 14.75 -14.44 -31.82
C GLY A 53 15.54 -14.79 -30.56
N ALA A 54 16.79 -15.23 -30.74
CA ALA A 54 17.72 -15.38 -29.63
C ALA A 54 17.74 -14.06 -28.83
N PRO A 55 17.76 -14.11 -27.48
CA PRO A 55 17.86 -12.90 -26.67
C PRO A 55 19.11 -12.16 -27.15
N ASP A 56 18.93 -10.97 -27.72
CA ASP A 56 20.05 -10.11 -28.00
C ASP A 56 20.76 -9.87 -26.65
N GLY A 57 22.08 -9.88 -26.65
CA GLY A 57 22.86 -9.73 -25.43
C GLY A 57 22.80 -8.31 -24.84
N SER A 58 21.77 -7.51 -25.12
CA SER A 58 21.60 -6.22 -24.45
C SER A 58 21.28 -6.45 -22.97
N ALA A 59 21.93 -5.66 -22.11
CA ALA A 59 21.63 -5.68 -20.69
C ALA A 59 20.14 -5.39 -20.49
N PRO A 60 19.44 -6.13 -19.60
CA PRO A 60 18.00 -5.96 -19.45
C PRO A 60 17.68 -4.51 -19.10
N ALA A 61 16.82 -3.88 -19.92
CA ALA A 61 16.43 -2.50 -19.70
C ALA A 61 15.60 -2.37 -18.40
N ILE A 62 15.70 -1.21 -17.74
CA ILE A 62 14.80 -0.86 -16.63
C ILE A 62 13.36 -0.91 -17.14
N ARG A 63 12.50 -1.68 -16.47
CA ARG A 63 11.07 -1.74 -16.79
C ARG A 63 10.20 -1.80 -15.55
N VAL A 64 9.00 -1.26 -15.71
CA VAL A 64 7.92 -1.32 -14.74
C VAL A 64 6.74 -2.05 -15.37
N LEU A 65 6.28 -3.10 -14.68
CA LEU A 65 4.97 -3.69 -14.93
C LEU A 65 3.99 -3.14 -13.92
N SER A 66 2.75 -2.90 -14.33
CA SER A 66 1.70 -2.40 -13.44
C SER A 66 0.36 -3.00 -13.77
N GLY A 67 -0.52 -3.05 -12.78
CA GLY A 67 -1.90 -3.45 -13.00
C GLY A 67 -2.74 -3.34 -11.75
N THR A 68 -3.92 -3.96 -11.81
CA THR A 68 -4.82 -4.06 -10.67
C THR A 68 -5.18 -5.51 -10.41
N ALA A 69 -5.57 -5.79 -9.16
CA ALA A 69 -6.13 -7.07 -8.75
C ALA A 69 -7.28 -6.82 -7.77
N SER A 70 -8.15 -7.81 -7.59
CA SER A 70 -9.22 -7.75 -6.62
C SER A 70 -9.33 -9.06 -5.87
N ILE A 71 -9.30 -9.00 -4.54
CA ILE A 71 -9.77 -10.11 -3.70
C ILE A 71 -11.28 -9.93 -3.61
N ALA A 72 -12.04 -10.84 -4.21
CA ALA A 72 -13.50 -10.76 -4.20
C ALA A 72 -14.04 -10.91 -2.77
N ALA A 73 -15.29 -10.47 -2.56
CA ALA A 73 -15.98 -10.72 -1.30
C ALA A 73 -15.99 -12.24 -1.00
N ALA A 74 -15.84 -12.59 0.28
CA ALA A 74 -15.72 -13.98 0.74
C ALA A 74 -14.48 -14.78 0.26
N GLU A 75 -13.58 -14.19 -0.53
CA GLU A 75 -12.32 -14.84 -0.91
C GLU A 75 -11.17 -14.48 0.03
N LEU A 76 -10.16 -15.37 0.14
CA LEU A 76 -8.96 -15.15 0.95
C LEU A 76 -7.76 -14.62 0.14
N GLY A 77 -7.83 -14.69 -1.20
CA GLY A 77 -6.74 -14.21 -2.03
C GLY A 77 -7.09 -14.12 -3.50
N THR A 78 -6.14 -13.62 -4.27
CA THR A 78 -6.21 -13.48 -5.72
C THR A 78 -4.80 -13.53 -6.31
N SER A 79 -4.69 -13.72 -7.62
CA SER A 79 -3.41 -13.71 -8.34
C SER A 79 -3.49 -12.86 -9.59
N ALA A 80 -2.35 -12.29 -9.99
CA ALA A 80 -2.18 -11.63 -11.29
C ALA A 80 -1.03 -12.27 -12.05
N SER A 81 -1.23 -12.56 -13.34
CA SER A 81 -0.15 -13.02 -14.22
C SER A 81 0.72 -11.84 -14.67
N LEU A 82 2.01 -12.09 -14.88
CA LEU A 82 2.98 -11.11 -15.34
C LEU A 82 3.66 -11.59 -16.63
N ASP A 83 4.08 -10.64 -17.46
CA ASP A 83 5.21 -10.89 -18.34
C ASP A 83 6.43 -11.20 -17.45
N PRO A 84 7.09 -12.38 -17.59
CA PRO A 84 8.08 -12.81 -16.61
C PRO A 84 9.20 -11.79 -16.40
N VAL A 85 9.48 -11.46 -15.13
CA VAL A 85 10.61 -10.62 -14.69
C VAL A 85 11.72 -11.47 -14.11
N LYS A 86 12.97 -10.98 -14.11
CA LYS A 86 14.02 -11.59 -13.31
C LYS A 86 13.74 -11.29 -11.84
N ALA A 87 13.19 -12.27 -11.12
CA ALA A 87 12.74 -12.08 -9.74
C ALA A 87 13.83 -11.45 -8.87
N ASP A 88 15.08 -11.93 -8.91
CA ASP A 88 16.19 -11.38 -8.09
C ASP A 88 16.59 -9.93 -8.40
N ASN A 89 15.99 -9.32 -9.42
CA ASN A 89 16.18 -7.94 -9.86
C ASN A 89 14.88 -7.10 -9.76
N ALA A 90 13.80 -7.70 -9.26
CA ALA A 90 12.46 -7.12 -9.29
C ALA A 90 11.90 -6.86 -7.89
N VAL A 91 11.33 -5.67 -7.72
CA VAL A 91 10.72 -5.19 -6.45
C VAL A 91 9.22 -5.02 -6.66
N LEU A 92 8.42 -5.62 -5.77
CA LEU A 92 6.98 -5.44 -5.73
C LEU A 92 6.61 -4.26 -4.82
N PHE A 93 5.89 -3.29 -5.38
CA PHE A 93 5.17 -2.24 -4.66
C PHE A 93 3.67 -2.44 -4.90
N PHE A 94 2.85 -2.25 -3.87
CA PHE A 94 1.41 -2.24 -4.05
C PHE A 94 0.72 -1.41 -2.97
N THR A 95 -0.52 -1.03 -3.27
CA THR A 95 -1.44 -0.39 -2.35
C THR A 95 -2.79 -1.07 -2.45
N SER A 96 -3.58 -1.03 -1.37
CA SER A 96 -4.87 -1.71 -1.30
C SER A 96 -5.94 -0.83 -0.64
N VAL A 97 -7.16 -0.97 -1.15
CA VAL A 97 -8.37 -0.33 -0.63
C VAL A 97 -9.35 -1.42 -0.22
N HIS A 98 -9.82 -1.36 1.03
CA HIS A 98 -10.84 -2.22 1.63
C HIS A 98 -11.79 -1.36 2.47
N LEU A 99 -13.00 -1.80 2.76
CA LEU A 99 -13.94 -1.13 3.68
C LEU A 99 -14.01 -1.81 5.06
N GLU A 100 -13.20 -2.84 5.25
CA GLU A 100 -13.35 -3.76 6.37
C GLU A 100 -12.70 -3.20 7.65
N PRO A 101 -13.42 -3.18 8.79
CA PRO A 101 -12.89 -2.68 10.06
C PRO A 101 -11.89 -3.64 10.72
N ASN A 102 -11.87 -4.90 10.28
CA ASN A 102 -11.11 -5.97 10.91
C ASN A 102 -9.77 -6.19 10.17
N PRO A 103 -8.62 -6.25 10.87
CA PRO A 103 -7.32 -6.45 10.23
C PRO A 103 -7.26 -7.75 9.41
N GLY A 104 -7.94 -8.82 9.86
CA GLY A 104 -8.04 -10.08 9.11
C GLY A 104 -8.59 -9.94 7.69
N GLN A 105 -9.55 -9.03 7.52
CA GLN A 105 -10.25 -8.83 6.26
C GLN A 105 -9.61 -7.75 5.38
N ALA A 106 -8.80 -6.89 6.00
CA ALA A 106 -8.24 -5.66 5.47
C ALA A 106 -6.78 -5.77 5.02
N LEU A 107 -5.93 -6.39 5.86
CA LEU A 107 -4.49 -6.45 5.65
C LEU A 107 -4.14 -7.46 4.55
N VAL A 108 -3.42 -6.99 3.54
CA VAL A 108 -3.02 -7.78 2.38
C VAL A 108 -1.51 -8.01 2.39
N ARG A 109 -1.13 -9.28 2.31
CA ARG A 109 0.23 -9.72 1.98
C ARG A 109 0.35 -9.90 0.47
N GLY A 110 1.39 -9.33 -0.14
CA GLY A 110 1.70 -9.45 -1.56
C GLY A 110 3.03 -10.18 -1.78
N VAL A 111 3.06 -11.12 -2.73
CA VAL A 111 4.24 -11.95 -3.05
C VAL A 111 4.46 -11.96 -4.57
N LEU A 112 5.71 -11.80 -4.98
CA LEU A 112 6.16 -12.09 -6.35
C LEU A 112 6.66 -13.53 -6.40
N SER A 113 6.19 -14.33 -7.37
CA SER A 113 6.63 -15.71 -7.52
C SER A 113 8.12 -15.80 -7.84
N ALA A 114 8.75 -16.93 -7.45
CA ALA A 114 10.19 -17.12 -7.59
C ALA A 114 10.68 -17.08 -9.05
N ASP A 115 9.83 -17.45 -10.00
CA ASP A 115 10.07 -17.38 -11.44
C ASP A 115 9.72 -16.00 -12.06
N GLY A 116 9.20 -15.07 -11.25
CA GLY A 116 8.82 -13.73 -11.67
C GLY A 116 7.62 -13.68 -12.63
N SER A 117 6.83 -14.75 -12.76
CA SER A 117 5.73 -14.85 -13.72
C SER A 117 4.35 -14.50 -13.14
N SER A 118 4.24 -14.37 -11.81
CA SER A 118 2.95 -14.10 -11.17
C SER A 118 3.08 -13.35 -9.85
N LEU A 119 2.00 -12.68 -9.47
CA LEU A 119 1.79 -12.07 -8.15
C LEU A 119 0.71 -12.84 -7.40
N GLY A 120 0.89 -13.01 -6.10
CA GLY A 120 -0.12 -13.51 -5.18
C GLY A 120 -0.47 -12.46 -4.13
N PHE A 121 -1.75 -12.25 -3.87
CA PHE A 121 -2.26 -11.37 -2.82
C PHE A 121 -3.19 -12.14 -1.90
N GLN A 122 -2.97 -12.05 -0.58
CA GLN A 122 -3.68 -12.84 0.42
C GLN A 122 -4.04 -11.99 1.64
N ARG A 123 -5.22 -12.27 2.22
CA ARG A 123 -5.67 -11.77 3.52
C ARG A 123 -5.97 -12.94 4.47
N ALA A 124 -6.10 -12.68 5.76
CA ALA A 124 -6.21 -13.75 6.77
C ALA A 124 -7.65 -14.21 7.04
N ALA A 125 -8.66 -13.38 6.74
CA ALA A 125 -10.07 -13.68 6.92
C ALA A 125 -10.92 -13.16 5.76
N THR A 126 -12.06 -13.79 5.53
CA THR A 126 -13.03 -13.37 4.51
C THR A 126 -13.80 -12.14 4.97
N GLY A 127 -14.03 -11.18 4.07
CA GLY A 127 -14.85 -9.98 4.28
C GLY A 127 -15.38 -9.46 2.94
N GLY A 128 -15.65 -8.16 2.84
CA GLY A 128 -15.92 -7.47 1.58
C GLY A 128 -14.75 -7.52 0.59
N SER A 129 -14.88 -6.83 -0.54
CA SER A 129 -13.84 -6.84 -1.58
C SER A 129 -12.63 -5.98 -1.21
N VAL A 130 -11.46 -6.34 -1.73
CA VAL A 130 -10.22 -5.56 -1.60
C VAL A 130 -9.68 -5.25 -2.98
N SER A 131 -9.61 -3.96 -3.34
CA SER A 131 -9.01 -3.50 -4.60
C SER A 131 -7.52 -3.23 -4.41
N ILE A 132 -6.69 -3.71 -5.32
CA ILE A 132 -5.24 -3.63 -5.24
C ILE A 132 -4.71 -2.94 -6.51
N ALA A 133 -3.81 -1.97 -6.36
CA ALA A 133 -2.93 -1.50 -7.44
C ALA A 133 -1.51 -1.98 -7.15
N TRP A 134 -0.87 -2.56 -8.16
CA TRP A 134 0.46 -3.14 -8.01
C TRP A 134 1.41 -2.65 -9.10
N TYR A 135 2.69 -2.63 -8.75
CA TYR A 135 3.82 -2.25 -9.59
C TYR A 135 4.98 -3.19 -9.32
N VAL A 136 5.59 -3.71 -10.38
CA VAL A 136 6.83 -4.51 -10.33
C VAL A 136 7.90 -3.74 -11.07
N LEU A 137 8.86 -3.19 -10.33
CA LEU A 137 10.04 -2.55 -10.90
C LEU A 137 11.13 -3.60 -11.08
N GLU A 138 11.54 -3.87 -12.31
CA GLU A 138 12.74 -4.65 -12.62
C GLU A 138 13.87 -3.72 -13.05
N HIS A 139 15.00 -3.84 -12.35
CA HIS A 139 16.21 -3.06 -12.62
C HIS A 139 17.42 -3.99 -12.77
N PRO A 140 18.22 -3.87 -13.85
CA PRO A 140 19.34 -4.78 -14.13
C PRO A 140 20.40 -4.83 -13.02
N GLU A 141 20.56 -3.72 -12.29
CA GLU A 141 21.56 -3.57 -11.24
C GLU A 141 21.02 -3.80 -9.82
N PHE A 142 19.73 -4.06 -9.65
CA PHE A 142 19.20 -4.36 -8.32
C PHE A 142 19.51 -5.80 -7.93
N ARG A 143 19.73 -6.00 -6.63
CA ARG A 143 19.74 -7.33 -6.00
C ARG A 143 18.63 -7.36 -4.96
N VAL A 144 17.63 -8.20 -5.20
CA VAL A 144 16.45 -8.32 -4.34
C VAL A 144 16.45 -9.67 -3.67
N GLN A 145 16.52 -9.66 -2.34
CA GLN A 145 16.30 -10.83 -1.52
C GLN A 145 14.86 -10.78 -1.01
N ARG A 146 14.18 -11.93 -0.99
CA ARG A 146 12.80 -12.03 -0.52
C ARG A 146 12.57 -13.30 0.26
N GLY A 147 11.50 -13.31 1.04
CA GLY A 147 11.04 -14.50 1.71
C GLY A 147 9.73 -14.29 2.42
N ASP A 148 9.25 -15.39 2.98
CA ASP A 148 8.01 -15.47 3.71
C ASP A 148 8.25 -15.95 5.13
N LEU A 149 7.46 -15.43 6.06
CA LEU A 149 7.62 -15.75 7.47
C LEU A 149 6.28 -15.64 8.21
N ALA A 150 6.00 -16.63 9.05
CA ALA A 150 5.03 -16.50 10.13
C ALA A 150 5.74 -15.95 11.38
N LEU A 151 5.31 -14.80 11.88
CA LEU A 151 5.99 -14.15 13.00
C LEU A 151 5.57 -14.79 14.33
N GLY A 152 6.43 -15.65 14.89
CA GLY A 152 6.13 -16.39 16.12
C GLY A 152 6.21 -15.60 17.43
N GLY A 153 6.64 -14.33 17.40
CA GLY A 153 6.87 -13.48 18.58
C GLY A 153 6.69 -12.00 18.29
N THR A 154 7.31 -11.12 19.09
CA THR A 154 7.27 -9.66 18.84
C THR A 154 8.39 -9.16 17.94
N THR A 155 9.52 -9.86 17.89
CA THR A 155 10.66 -9.52 17.05
C THR A 155 11.27 -10.80 16.48
N GLN A 156 11.67 -10.74 15.21
CA GLN A 156 12.43 -11.81 14.58
C GLN A 156 13.53 -11.23 13.67
N GLU A 157 14.74 -11.76 13.85
CA GLU A 157 15.85 -11.53 12.92
C GLU A 157 15.77 -12.53 11.76
N ILE A 158 16.07 -12.05 10.57
CA ILE A 158 16.09 -12.83 9.33
C ILE A 158 17.52 -12.75 8.79
N ALA A 159 18.18 -13.90 8.67
CA ALA A 159 19.47 -13.97 8.00
C ALA A 159 19.28 -13.66 6.51
N ILE A 160 20.06 -12.72 5.99
CA ILE A 160 20.09 -12.34 4.58
C ILE A 160 21.54 -12.43 4.09
N ALA A 161 21.73 -12.58 2.78
CA ALA A 161 23.03 -12.37 2.17
C ALA A 161 23.48 -10.92 2.40
N ASP A 162 24.80 -10.72 2.51
CA ASP A 162 25.38 -9.40 2.76
C ASP A 162 24.90 -8.38 1.72
N VAL A 163 24.44 -7.24 2.23
CA VAL A 163 24.09 -6.03 1.47
C VAL A 163 24.91 -4.84 1.96
N ASP A 164 25.11 -3.86 1.08
CA ASP A 164 25.65 -2.56 1.45
C ASP A 164 24.54 -1.68 2.05
N LEU A 165 24.62 -1.36 3.35
CA LEU A 165 23.61 -0.56 4.04
C LEU A 165 23.47 0.87 3.49
N ALA A 166 24.49 1.41 2.81
CA ALA A 166 24.40 2.69 2.12
C ALA A 166 23.66 2.59 0.78
N ARG A 167 23.28 1.38 0.37
CA ARG A 167 22.54 1.10 -0.88
C ARG A 167 21.41 0.10 -0.65
N ALA A 168 20.99 -0.14 0.59
CA ALA A 168 19.96 -1.14 0.88
C ALA A 168 18.78 -0.56 1.66
N PHE A 169 17.58 -0.91 1.23
CA PHE A 169 16.35 -0.66 1.97
C PHE A 169 15.50 -1.93 2.08
N ALA A 170 14.58 -1.94 3.03
CA ALA A 170 13.69 -3.08 3.25
C ALA A 170 12.22 -2.68 3.16
N LEU A 171 11.40 -3.60 2.65
CA LEU A 171 9.95 -3.50 2.55
C LEU A 171 9.32 -4.76 3.12
N ALA A 172 8.14 -4.62 3.68
CA ALA A 172 7.34 -5.76 4.10
C ALA A 172 5.86 -5.52 3.82
N SER A 173 5.16 -6.60 3.48
CA SER A 173 3.70 -6.65 3.47
C SER A 173 3.24 -7.82 4.32
N PHE A 174 2.03 -7.76 4.86
CA PHE A 174 1.57 -8.75 5.81
C PHE A 174 0.05 -8.88 5.79
N SER A 175 -0.41 -10.04 6.24
CA SER A 175 -1.77 -10.31 6.64
C SER A 175 -1.74 -10.83 8.07
N ALA A 176 -2.76 -10.51 8.84
CA ALA A 176 -2.84 -10.91 10.24
C ALA A 176 -4.31 -11.15 10.58
N GLU A 177 -4.63 -12.21 11.32
CA GLU A 177 -5.98 -12.38 11.86
C GLU A 177 -6.25 -11.36 12.98
N GLY A 178 -7.51 -10.99 13.16
CA GLY A 178 -7.97 -10.13 14.24
C GLY A 178 -9.31 -9.46 13.92
N SER A 179 -10.02 -9.06 14.97
CA SER A 179 -11.27 -8.29 14.89
C SER A 179 -11.06 -6.78 15.01
N ASP A 180 -9.93 -6.33 15.57
CA ASP A 180 -9.71 -4.91 15.85
C ASP A 180 -8.24 -4.56 15.60
N PHE A 181 -8.01 -3.45 14.90
CA PHE A 181 -6.67 -2.91 14.72
C PHE A 181 -6.08 -2.49 16.08
N ASN A 182 -4.97 -3.12 16.45
CA ASN A 182 -4.29 -2.92 17.71
C ASN A 182 -2.76 -3.06 17.56
N ARG A 183 -2.05 -3.21 18.68
CA ARG A 183 -0.58 -3.24 18.78
C ARG A 183 0.10 -4.36 17.98
N ASN A 184 -0.64 -5.40 17.58
CA ASN A 184 -0.11 -6.55 16.85
C ASN A 184 -0.38 -6.52 15.33
N ASP A 185 -0.96 -5.43 14.80
CA ASP A 185 -1.34 -5.28 13.40
C ASP A 185 -0.43 -4.33 12.60
N PHE A 186 0.67 -3.85 13.19
CA PHE A 186 1.60 -2.92 12.56
C PHE A 186 3.00 -3.50 12.58
N VAL A 187 3.48 -3.88 11.40
CA VAL A 187 4.82 -4.44 11.23
C VAL A 187 5.82 -3.35 10.85
N ARG A 188 6.94 -3.40 11.54
CA ARG A 188 8.15 -2.63 11.23
C ARG A 188 9.22 -3.58 10.69
N ILE A 189 9.88 -3.17 9.62
CA ILE A 189 11.05 -3.85 9.04
C ILE A 189 12.23 -2.88 8.96
N GLY A 190 13.41 -3.36 9.39
CA GLY A 190 14.66 -2.60 9.37
C GLY A 190 15.86 -3.47 9.02
N LEU A 191 17.01 -2.82 8.81
CA LEU A 191 18.30 -3.47 8.50
C LEU A 191 19.33 -3.16 9.61
N PRO A 192 19.28 -3.87 10.76
CA PRO A 192 20.20 -3.62 11.87
C PRO A 192 21.67 -3.94 11.53
N SER A 193 21.93 -4.75 10.49
CA SER A 193 23.28 -5.04 9.99
C SER A 193 23.25 -5.49 8.53
N ALA A 194 24.40 -5.53 7.87
CA ALA A 194 24.53 -5.94 6.46
C ALA A 194 24.04 -7.37 6.16
N SER A 195 24.04 -8.27 7.15
CA SER A 195 23.63 -9.68 7.01
C SER A 195 22.30 -10.01 7.71
N LYS A 196 21.59 -9.00 8.23
CA LYS A 196 20.33 -9.21 8.95
C LYS A 196 19.28 -8.17 8.60
N ALA A 197 18.08 -8.65 8.26
CA ALA A 197 16.86 -7.88 8.40
C ALA A 197 16.21 -8.19 9.76
N ALA A 198 15.47 -7.24 10.31
CA ALA A 198 14.68 -7.46 11.52
C ALA A 198 13.24 -7.00 11.28
N VAL A 199 12.29 -7.85 11.67
CA VAL A 199 10.86 -7.54 11.66
C VAL A 199 10.36 -7.50 13.08
N SER A 200 9.45 -6.57 13.38
CA SER A 200 8.89 -6.42 14.72
C SER A 200 7.44 -5.92 14.71
N VAL A 201 6.71 -6.30 15.77
CA VAL A 201 5.37 -5.84 16.15
C VAL A 201 5.38 -5.51 17.65
N SER A 202 4.45 -4.68 18.12
CA SER A 202 4.43 -4.28 19.54
C SER A 202 3.76 -5.31 20.47
N ALA A 203 3.01 -6.28 19.91
CA ALA A 203 2.45 -7.40 20.63
C ALA A 203 2.41 -8.63 19.72
N SER A 204 2.54 -9.84 20.28
CA SER A 204 2.57 -11.08 19.49
C SER A 204 1.23 -11.33 18.79
N ASN A 205 1.28 -11.75 17.52
CA ASN A 205 0.15 -12.30 16.79
C ASN A 205 0.61 -13.60 16.10
N PRO A 206 0.21 -14.79 16.59
CA PRO A 206 0.66 -16.06 16.03
C PRO A 206 0.18 -16.29 14.59
N ASN A 207 -0.81 -15.52 14.12
CA ASN A 207 -1.41 -15.65 12.80
C ASN A 207 -0.92 -14.56 11.83
N LEU A 208 0.14 -13.82 12.20
CA LEU A 208 0.75 -12.81 11.32
C LEU A 208 1.66 -13.49 10.30
N GLN A 209 1.30 -13.37 9.04
CA GLN A 209 2.05 -13.83 7.88
C GLN A 209 2.65 -12.63 7.15
N LEU A 210 3.95 -12.66 6.91
CA LEU A 210 4.71 -11.57 6.29
C LEU A 210 5.38 -12.05 5.01
N ALA A 211 5.41 -11.18 3.99
CA ALA A 211 6.34 -11.25 2.87
C ALA A 211 7.30 -10.06 2.97
N TRP A 212 8.60 -10.31 2.95
CA TRP A 212 9.63 -9.29 3.04
C TRP A 212 10.47 -9.20 1.78
N GLN A 213 11.02 -8.01 1.51
CA GLN A 213 11.97 -7.73 0.45
C GLN A 213 13.11 -6.87 1.00
N VAL A 214 14.36 -7.27 0.77
CA VAL A 214 15.54 -6.43 0.97
C VAL A 214 16.11 -6.12 -0.41
N VAL A 215 16.21 -4.83 -0.71
CA VAL A 215 16.59 -4.32 -2.03
C VAL A 215 17.93 -3.61 -1.89
N GLU A 216 18.97 -4.16 -2.50
CA GLU A 216 20.23 -3.47 -2.73
C GLU A 216 20.19 -2.81 -4.12
N VAL A 217 20.33 -1.49 -4.16
CA VAL A 217 20.26 -0.67 -5.38
C VAL A 217 21.63 -0.48 -6.02
N ASP A 218 21.64 0.10 -7.23
CA ASP A 218 22.84 0.31 -8.04
C ASP A 218 23.87 1.24 -7.36
N THR A 219 25.06 1.34 -7.98
CA THR A 219 26.20 2.09 -7.42
C THR A 219 26.08 3.62 -7.55
N GLN A 220 25.16 4.13 -8.37
CA GLN A 220 24.88 5.56 -8.50
C GLN A 220 23.79 6.02 -7.51
N SER A 221 23.08 5.07 -6.93
CA SER A 221 22.08 5.25 -5.90
C SER A 221 22.68 5.42 -4.50
N ASN A 222 21.89 5.97 -3.58
CA ASN A 222 22.27 6.13 -2.18
C ASN A 222 21.04 5.92 -1.28
N VAL A 223 21.22 5.20 -0.18
CA VAL A 223 20.19 4.93 0.82
C VAL A 223 20.69 5.35 2.18
N PHE A 224 19.83 6.03 2.93
CA PHE A 224 20.03 6.26 4.35
C PHE A 224 18.89 5.63 5.14
N GLY A 225 19.21 4.61 5.92
CA GLY A 225 18.30 4.00 6.89
C GLY A 225 18.39 4.70 8.25
N GLY A 226 17.24 4.95 8.88
CA GLY A 226 17.18 5.56 10.20
C GLY A 226 16.00 5.06 11.02
N GLN A 227 16.10 5.26 12.33
CA GLN A 227 15.05 4.94 13.29
C GLN A 227 14.58 6.20 14.02
N LEU A 228 13.27 6.30 14.22
CA LEU A 228 12.65 7.40 14.94
C LEU A 228 11.50 6.90 15.81
N THR A 229 11.36 7.47 17.00
CA THR A 229 10.20 7.21 17.87
C THR A 229 9.36 8.47 17.98
N LEU A 230 8.10 8.44 17.51
CA LEU A 230 7.10 9.44 17.87
C LEU A 230 6.48 9.04 19.21
N GLY A 231 6.81 9.76 20.29
CA GLY A 231 6.23 9.50 21.61
C GLY A 231 4.74 9.88 21.66
N GLN A 232 4.05 9.54 22.75
CA GLN A 232 2.59 9.76 22.88
C GLN A 232 2.12 11.19 22.62
N GLY A 233 2.94 12.23 22.88
CA GLY A 233 2.61 13.63 22.64
C GLY A 233 3.09 14.21 21.30
N ASP A 234 3.93 13.49 20.54
CA ASP A 234 4.61 14.04 19.35
C ASP A 234 3.65 14.05 18.14
N ALA A 235 3.22 15.20 17.62
CA ALA A 235 2.44 15.23 16.37
C ALA A 235 3.32 15.07 15.12
N ALA A 236 4.58 15.48 15.23
CA ALA A 236 5.59 15.39 14.19
C ALA A 236 6.97 15.21 14.83
N LYS A 237 7.90 14.61 14.09
CA LYS A 237 9.30 14.48 14.49
C LYS A 237 10.21 14.41 13.27
N GLU A 238 11.41 14.96 13.42
CA GLU A 238 12.40 15.04 12.35
C GLU A 238 13.58 14.13 12.59
N ALA A 239 14.16 13.61 11.52
CA ALA A 239 15.47 12.98 11.53
C ALA A 239 16.41 13.73 10.58
N VAL A 240 17.64 13.96 11.04
CA VAL A 240 18.69 14.62 10.27
C VAL A 240 19.38 13.58 9.39
N LEU A 241 19.51 13.89 8.10
CA LEU A 241 20.25 13.07 7.15
C LEU A 241 21.74 13.42 7.22
N PRO A 242 22.66 12.44 7.14
CA PRO A 242 24.09 12.67 7.27
C PRO A 242 24.68 13.48 6.11
N SER A 243 24.00 13.50 4.97
CA SER A 243 24.38 14.26 3.77
C SER A 243 23.13 14.74 3.03
N PRO A 244 23.22 15.82 2.25
CA PRO A 244 22.11 16.27 1.40
C PRO A 244 21.67 15.20 0.38
N PHE A 245 20.36 14.95 0.29
CA PHE A 245 19.71 14.14 -0.74
C PHE A 245 19.17 15.04 -1.87
N ASP A 246 19.33 14.58 -3.11
CA ASP A 246 18.69 15.22 -4.26
C ASP A 246 17.20 14.84 -4.28
N MET A 247 16.34 15.76 -3.83
CA MET A 247 14.91 15.52 -3.71
C MET A 247 14.23 15.25 -5.07
N ALA A 248 14.82 15.70 -6.19
CA ALA A 248 14.31 15.40 -7.53
C ALA A 248 14.64 13.97 -7.99
N ARG A 249 15.33 13.19 -7.16
CA ARG A 249 15.70 11.78 -7.41
C ARG A 249 15.44 10.87 -6.21
N SER A 250 14.80 11.40 -5.18
CA SER A 250 14.67 10.72 -3.90
C SER A 250 13.23 10.52 -3.49
N PHE A 251 12.93 9.34 -2.95
CA PHE A 251 11.67 9.02 -2.30
C PHE A 251 11.93 8.45 -0.90
N LEU A 252 10.86 8.33 -0.12
CA LEU A 252 10.92 7.80 1.24
C LEU A 252 10.04 6.56 1.33
N VAL A 253 10.56 5.51 1.97
CA VAL A 253 9.77 4.37 2.43
C VAL A 253 9.95 4.22 3.94
N HIS A 254 8.91 3.78 4.63
CA HIS A 254 8.95 3.59 6.07
C HIS A 254 7.96 2.52 6.50
N SER A 255 8.22 1.97 7.68
CA SER A 255 7.36 1.00 8.36
C SER A 255 7.39 1.28 9.86
N TRP A 256 6.38 0.84 10.60
CA TRP A 256 6.29 1.20 12.01
C TRP A 256 5.57 0.15 12.85
N THR A 257 5.86 0.16 14.14
CA THR A 257 5.00 -0.47 15.15
C THR A 257 4.29 0.60 15.95
N ALA A 258 3.18 0.22 16.58
CA ALA A 258 2.42 1.12 17.46
C ALA A 258 2.26 0.48 18.85
N ASP A 259 2.56 1.22 19.92
CA ASP A 259 2.39 0.81 21.31
C ASP A 259 1.67 1.89 22.12
N GLY A 260 1.26 1.58 23.35
CA GLY A 260 0.60 2.53 24.25
C GLY A 260 -0.86 2.83 23.90
N LEU A 261 -1.46 2.04 23.01
CA LEU A 261 -2.89 2.11 22.74
C LEU A 261 -3.68 1.60 23.94
N ALA A 262 -4.59 2.41 24.48
CA ALA A 262 -5.69 1.88 25.27
C ALA A 262 -6.50 0.97 24.34
N ALA A 263 -6.80 -0.25 24.78
CA ALA A 263 -7.42 -1.33 23.99
C ALA A 263 -8.80 -1.02 23.37
N ALA A 264 -9.29 0.22 23.47
CA ALA A 264 -10.61 0.65 23.04
C ALA A 264 -10.63 1.96 22.22
N SER A 265 -9.50 2.60 21.89
CA SER A 265 -9.54 3.89 21.17
C SER A 265 -9.46 3.72 19.65
N SER A 266 -10.60 3.95 19.01
CA SER A 266 -10.92 4.06 17.58
C SER A 266 -10.12 5.09 16.75
N ALA A 267 -9.02 5.63 17.26
CA ALA A 267 -8.24 6.65 16.56
C ALA A 267 -7.24 5.99 15.59
N ALA A 268 -7.75 5.43 14.50
CA ALA A 268 -6.93 4.89 13.42
C ALA A 268 -5.94 5.95 12.85
N SER A 269 -6.28 7.24 13.01
CA SER A 269 -5.41 8.41 12.81
C SER A 269 -4.18 8.48 13.72
N ALA A 270 -4.27 8.02 14.98
CA ALA A 270 -3.15 7.95 15.93
C ALA A 270 -2.13 6.85 15.59
N LEU A 271 -2.51 5.95 14.69
CA LEU A 271 -1.77 4.76 14.28
C LEU A 271 -1.15 4.86 12.89
N SER A 272 -1.36 5.99 12.22
CA SER A 272 -0.83 6.26 10.89
C SER A 272 0.41 7.17 10.95
N VAL A 273 1.37 6.94 10.06
CA VAL A 273 2.59 7.75 9.94
C VAL A 273 2.79 8.14 8.49
N LYS A 274 2.85 9.45 8.21
CA LYS A 274 3.31 10.00 6.94
C LYS A 274 4.72 10.53 7.10
N GLY A 275 5.65 9.98 6.33
CA GLY A 275 6.97 10.55 6.15
C GLY A 275 7.08 11.41 4.89
N ARG A 276 7.90 12.45 4.94
CA ARG A 276 8.29 13.27 3.78
C ARG A 276 9.72 13.80 3.91
N PHE A 277 10.33 14.20 2.79
CA PHE A 277 11.50 15.06 2.84
C PHE A 277 11.04 16.47 3.22
N LYS A 278 11.62 17.03 4.28
CA LYS A 278 11.39 18.42 4.70
C LYS A 278 12.40 19.36 4.03
N SER A 279 13.61 18.87 3.85
CA SER A 279 14.70 19.53 3.14
C SER A 279 15.66 18.46 2.59
N PRO A 280 16.68 18.82 1.80
CA PRO A 280 17.73 17.87 1.39
C PRO A 280 18.43 17.17 2.56
N THR A 281 18.42 17.74 3.76
CA THR A 281 19.13 17.20 4.93
C THR A 281 18.21 16.74 6.05
N ALA A 282 16.89 16.70 5.82
CA ALA A 282 15.93 16.34 6.86
C ALA A 282 14.71 15.59 6.30
N VAL A 283 14.32 14.54 7.00
CA VAL A 283 13.03 13.88 6.84
C VAL A 283 12.13 14.23 8.02
N GLU A 284 10.84 14.38 7.77
CA GLU A 284 9.82 14.64 8.78
C GLU A 284 8.79 13.51 8.76
N LEU A 285 8.55 12.90 9.91
CA LEU A 285 7.46 11.96 10.15
C LEU A 285 6.35 12.67 10.92
N THR A 286 5.12 12.56 10.43
CA THR A 286 3.92 13.19 11.00
C THR A 286 2.84 12.15 11.23
N ARG A 287 1.93 12.40 12.18
CA ARG A 287 0.75 11.56 12.42
C ARG A 287 -0.53 12.41 12.56
N GLY A 288 -1.69 11.81 12.32
CA GLY A 288 -2.98 12.52 12.32
C GLY A 288 -3.48 12.90 13.72
N GLN A 289 -3.19 12.07 14.72
CA GLN A 289 -3.52 12.31 16.13
C GLN A 289 -2.40 11.81 17.06
N THR A 290 -2.32 12.39 18.26
CA THR A 290 -1.41 11.94 19.33
C THR A 290 -2.06 10.83 20.17
N GLY A 291 -1.28 10.11 20.99
CA GLY A 291 -1.80 9.11 21.94
C GLY A 291 -1.10 7.75 21.94
N ALA A 292 -0.51 7.33 20.82
CA ALA A 292 0.30 6.10 20.74
C ALA A 292 1.80 6.43 20.78
N THR A 293 2.65 5.47 21.12
CA THR A 293 4.08 5.54 20.79
C THR A 293 4.28 4.80 19.47
N LEU A 294 4.87 5.46 18.47
CA LEU A 294 5.15 4.86 17.16
C LEU A 294 6.67 4.71 17.00
N ASN A 295 7.14 3.49 16.79
CA ASN A 295 8.54 3.22 16.46
C ASN A 295 8.63 3.02 14.96
N VAL A 296 9.40 3.86 14.27
CA VAL A 296 9.45 3.93 12.81
C VAL A 296 10.86 3.61 12.34
N ASP A 297 10.97 2.67 11.41
CA ASP A 297 12.14 2.49 10.58
C ASP A 297 11.84 3.15 9.21
N PHE A 298 12.74 4.03 8.76
CA PHE A 298 12.61 4.72 7.47
C PHE A 298 13.87 4.56 6.63
N PHE A 299 13.69 4.63 5.31
CA PHE A 299 14.76 4.65 4.33
C PHE A 299 14.55 5.82 3.37
N ALA A 300 15.45 6.80 3.40
CA ALA A 300 15.56 7.82 2.37
C ALA A 300 16.34 7.21 1.20
N VAL A 301 15.71 7.09 0.04
CA VAL A 301 16.27 6.38 -1.12
C VAL A 301 16.44 7.37 -2.27
N ARG A 302 17.68 7.56 -2.73
CA ARG A 302 18.00 8.27 -3.97
C ARG A 302 18.35 7.24 -5.04
N LEU A 303 17.62 7.21 -6.14
CA LEU A 303 17.92 6.31 -7.26
C LEU A 303 18.75 7.00 -8.35
N GLY A 304 19.76 6.30 -8.86
CA GLY A 304 20.51 6.69 -10.05
C GLY A 304 19.60 6.70 -11.28
N GLY A 305 19.72 7.72 -12.13
CA GLY A 305 18.94 7.82 -13.38
C GLY A 305 17.45 8.11 -13.22
N ALA A 306 16.89 8.08 -12.01
CA ALA A 306 15.47 8.38 -11.78
C ALA A 306 15.21 9.90 -11.72
N ASN A 307 14.00 10.29 -12.09
CA ASN A 307 13.38 11.58 -11.77
C ASN A 307 12.20 11.31 -10.84
N VAL A 308 12.12 12.05 -9.74
CA VAL A 308 11.09 11.91 -8.72
C VAL A 308 10.35 13.22 -8.58
N SER A 309 9.02 13.15 -8.65
CA SER A 309 8.14 14.24 -8.25
C SER A 309 7.41 13.84 -6.97
N ALA A 310 7.55 14.67 -5.93
CA ALA A 310 6.83 14.52 -4.68
C ALA A 310 5.57 15.38 -4.70
N ARG A 311 4.46 14.84 -4.22
CA ARG A 311 3.20 15.56 -4.13
C ARG A 311 2.52 15.21 -2.81
N ASN A 312 2.14 16.27 -2.09
CA ASN A 312 1.19 16.12 -1.01
C ASN A 312 -0.23 16.06 -1.60
N VAL A 313 -0.95 14.98 -1.29
CA VAL A 313 -2.32 14.74 -1.74
C VAL A 313 -3.24 14.77 -0.53
N THR A 314 -4.21 15.68 -0.56
CA THR A 314 -5.28 15.75 0.44
C THR A 314 -6.63 15.43 -0.20
N LEU A 315 -7.31 14.40 0.29
CA LEU A 315 -8.72 14.16 0.02
C LEU A 315 -9.54 14.81 1.14
N GLN A 316 -10.47 15.69 0.76
CA GLN A 316 -11.37 16.33 1.72
C GLN A 316 -12.33 15.30 2.31
N SER A 317 -12.82 15.57 3.52
CA SER A 317 -13.91 14.81 4.14
C SER A 317 -15.07 14.59 3.16
N GLY A 318 -15.60 13.35 3.13
CA GLY A 318 -16.64 12.91 2.19
C GLY A 318 -16.17 12.54 0.78
N ALA A 319 -14.92 12.83 0.39
CA ALA A 319 -14.39 12.39 -0.90
C ALA A 319 -13.86 10.94 -0.83
N SER A 320 -14.43 10.05 -1.64
CA SER A 320 -13.95 8.67 -1.81
C SER A 320 -12.88 8.54 -2.89
N SER A 321 -12.69 9.57 -3.71
CA SER A 321 -11.63 9.59 -4.71
C SER A 321 -11.14 11.00 -5.02
N GLY A 322 -9.94 11.08 -5.60
CA GLY A 322 -9.40 12.29 -6.20
C GLY A 322 -8.43 11.95 -7.32
N SER A 323 -8.40 12.80 -8.34
CA SER A 323 -7.48 12.68 -9.46
C SER A 323 -6.55 13.88 -9.46
N PHE A 324 -5.24 13.63 -9.38
CA PHE A 324 -4.24 14.67 -9.22
C PHE A 324 -3.34 14.73 -10.46
N PRO A 325 -3.15 15.92 -11.07
CA PRO A 325 -2.31 16.03 -12.25
C PRO A 325 -0.85 15.76 -11.90
N VAL A 326 -0.19 14.95 -12.71
CA VAL A 326 1.26 14.70 -12.65
C VAL A 326 1.90 15.03 -13.99
N ALA A 327 3.22 15.20 -14.01
CA ALA A 327 3.95 15.37 -15.27
C ALA A 327 3.74 14.12 -16.15
N ALA A 328 3.74 14.32 -17.47
CA ALA A 328 3.69 13.21 -18.41
C ALA A 328 4.83 12.22 -18.13
N PHE A 329 4.53 10.92 -18.19
CA PHE A 329 5.47 9.86 -17.85
C PHE A 329 5.31 8.66 -18.77
N ASP A 330 6.34 7.81 -18.85
CA ASP A 330 6.22 6.50 -19.50
C ASP A 330 5.71 5.48 -18.48
N PRO A 331 4.50 4.91 -18.62
CA PRO A 331 3.95 3.95 -17.67
C PRO A 331 4.81 2.68 -17.56
N LYS A 332 5.64 2.37 -18.56
CA LYS A 332 6.57 1.23 -18.53
C LYS A 332 7.86 1.52 -17.76
N ARG A 333 8.05 2.75 -17.28
CA ARG A 333 9.25 3.19 -16.54
C ARG A 333 8.90 4.01 -15.31
N THR A 334 7.64 4.02 -14.89
CA THR A 334 7.14 4.89 -13.82
C THR A 334 6.31 4.12 -12.81
N PHE A 335 6.55 4.36 -11.52
CA PHE A 335 5.78 3.78 -10.42
C PHE A 335 5.60 4.80 -9.28
N PRO A 336 4.48 4.73 -8.54
CA PRO A 336 4.29 5.53 -7.33
C PRO A 336 4.84 4.83 -6.09
N VAL A 337 5.41 5.62 -5.18
CA VAL A 337 5.71 5.22 -3.80
C VAL A 337 4.88 6.10 -2.87
N VAL A 338 4.19 5.46 -1.92
CA VAL A 338 3.16 6.12 -1.12
C VAL A 338 3.57 6.10 0.34
N SER A 339 3.56 7.29 0.93
CA SER A 339 3.69 7.53 2.36
C SER A 339 2.38 8.11 2.88
N ARG A 340 1.73 7.43 3.83
CA ARG A 340 0.31 7.69 4.15
C ARG A 340 0.11 8.29 5.53
N LEU A 341 -0.69 9.35 5.62
CA LEU A 341 -1.33 9.75 6.88
C LEU A 341 -2.76 9.23 6.84
N GLY A 342 -3.25 8.77 7.98
CA GLY A 342 -4.67 8.52 8.19
C GLY A 342 -5.47 9.82 8.28
N ALA A 343 -6.74 9.65 8.62
CA ALA A 343 -7.67 10.71 8.97
C ALA A 343 -7.03 11.86 9.79
N ARG A 344 -7.22 13.12 9.37
CA ARG A 344 -6.95 14.32 10.17
C ARG A 344 -8.25 14.78 10.84
N GLY A 345 -8.20 15.03 12.14
CA GLY A 345 -9.31 15.66 12.88
C GLY A 345 -9.74 14.88 14.11
N ASN A 346 -10.29 15.59 15.11
CA ASN A 346 -10.66 15.09 16.43
C ASN A 346 -12.07 14.48 16.50
N ALA A 347 -12.67 14.16 15.36
CA ALA A 347 -14.03 13.62 15.32
C ALA A 347 -14.01 12.21 15.89
N VAL A 348 -14.34 12.09 17.17
CA VAL A 348 -14.79 10.85 17.79
C VAL A 348 -16.11 10.52 17.09
N ALA A 349 -16.06 9.84 15.94
CA ALA A 349 -17.27 9.31 15.34
C ALA A 349 -17.86 8.31 16.35
N PRO A 350 -19.04 8.59 16.93
CA PRO A 350 -19.64 7.69 17.89
C PRO A 350 -20.15 6.49 17.08
N SER A 351 -19.67 5.29 17.42
CA SER A 351 -20.24 3.98 17.06
C SER A 351 -19.84 3.26 15.76
N TRP A 352 -18.95 3.78 14.92
CA TRP A 352 -18.24 2.94 13.94
C TRP A 352 -16.80 2.68 14.40
N PRO A 353 -16.50 1.50 14.97
CA PRO A 353 -15.12 1.09 15.16
C PRO A 353 -14.58 0.68 13.79
N GLY A 354 -13.70 1.48 13.18
CA GLY A 354 -12.83 0.91 12.15
C GLY A 354 -12.38 1.85 11.04
N VAL A 355 -11.05 2.02 10.97
CA VAL A 355 -10.25 1.99 9.73
C VAL A 355 -10.32 3.11 8.68
N ASP A 356 -10.98 4.24 8.91
CA ASP A 356 -10.98 5.41 8.01
C ASP A 356 -9.59 5.85 7.49
N SER A 357 -8.50 5.39 8.11
CA SER A 357 -7.10 5.75 7.84
C SER A 357 -6.28 4.78 6.97
N TYR A 358 -6.76 3.59 6.61
CA TYR A 358 -5.90 2.57 5.96
C TYR A 358 -6.16 2.33 4.48
N ILE A 359 -7.16 3.01 3.94
CA ILE A 359 -7.76 2.68 2.66
C ILE A 359 -7.18 3.61 1.60
N PHE A 360 -6.20 3.11 0.84
CA PHE A 360 -5.55 3.92 -0.18
C PHE A 360 -5.11 3.09 -1.36
N LYS A 361 -5.48 3.52 -2.57
CA LYS A 361 -4.95 2.99 -3.82
C LYS A 361 -4.44 4.16 -4.63
N ALA A 362 -3.14 4.13 -4.97
CA ALA A 362 -2.56 5.01 -5.99
C ALA A 362 -2.54 4.25 -7.30
N SER A 363 -3.05 4.86 -8.36
CA SER A 363 -2.91 4.36 -9.71
C SER A 363 -2.47 5.49 -10.63
N LEU A 364 -1.53 5.17 -11.52
CA LEU A 364 -1.01 6.06 -12.53
C LEU A 364 -1.76 5.80 -13.84
N ASN A 365 -2.52 6.79 -14.30
CA ASN A 365 -3.32 6.68 -15.51
C ASN A 365 -2.80 7.65 -16.57
N PRO A 366 -2.29 7.15 -17.72
CA PRO A 366 -1.98 8.03 -18.84
C PRO A 366 -3.29 8.60 -19.38
N ASN A 367 -3.36 9.92 -19.50
CA ASN A 367 -4.53 10.59 -20.07
C ASN A 367 -4.44 10.61 -21.59
N ASN A 368 -5.59 10.60 -22.25
CA ASN A 368 -5.68 10.70 -23.72
C ASN A 368 -5.15 12.04 -24.29
N ASP A 369 -4.98 13.05 -23.44
CA ASP A 369 -4.47 14.38 -23.80
C ASP A 369 -2.93 14.49 -23.68
N GLY A 370 -2.25 13.38 -23.41
CA GLY A 370 -0.79 13.36 -23.18
C GLY A 370 -0.38 13.79 -21.77
N GLY A 371 -1.34 14.12 -20.90
CA GLY A 371 -1.13 14.25 -19.47
C GLY A 371 -1.14 12.88 -18.78
N ALA A 372 -1.04 12.91 -17.46
CA ALA A 372 -1.34 11.73 -16.65
C ALA A 372 -1.90 12.13 -15.29
N SER A 373 -2.68 11.24 -14.70
CA SER A 373 -3.22 11.42 -13.36
C SER A 373 -2.67 10.39 -12.38
N LEU A 374 -2.55 10.85 -11.15
CA LEU A 374 -2.45 10.01 -9.98
C LEU A 374 -3.86 9.93 -9.38
N ASP A 375 -4.51 8.81 -9.58
CA ASP A 375 -5.82 8.55 -9.01
C ASP A 375 -5.64 7.95 -7.62
N VAL A 376 -6.27 8.59 -6.65
CA VAL A 376 -6.31 8.17 -5.26
C VAL A 376 -7.73 7.76 -4.92
N LEU A 377 -7.87 6.52 -4.46
CA LEU A 377 -9.13 5.99 -3.95
C LEU A 377 -9.05 5.77 -2.44
N ARG A 378 -10.12 6.11 -1.74
CA ARG A 378 -10.35 5.92 -0.31
C ARG A 378 -11.72 5.28 -0.11
N GLY A 379 -11.82 4.41 0.89
CA GLY A 379 -13.03 3.61 1.11
C GLY A 379 -14.21 4.38 1.66
N ASP A 380 -14.00 5.14 2.73
CA ASP A 380 -15.00 6.03 3.33
C ASP A 380 -14.29 7.05 4.22
N SER A 381 -14.89 8.23 4.45
CA SER A 381 -14.42 9.11 5.50
C SER A 381 -15.34 10.25 5.93
N ALA A 382 -15.44 10.42 7.24
CA ALA A 382 -15.90 11.63 7.89
C ALA A 382 -14.80 12.71 8.08
N THR A 383 -13.57 12.47 7.59
CA THR A 383 -12.37 13.27 7.92
C THR A 383 -11.48 13.47 6.71
N ASP A 384 -10.61 14.47 6.72
CA ASP A 384 -9.64 14.65 5.64
C ASP A 384 -8.58 13.53 5.66
N PHE A 385 -8.12 13.11 4.48
CA PHE A 385 -6.99 12.19 4.32
C PHE A 385 -5.83 12.93 3.69
N ASP A 386 -4.62 12.65 4.14
CA ASP A 386 -3.41 13.32 3.70
C ASP A 386 -2.31 12.29 3.41
N SER A 387 -1.66 12.39 2.27
CA SER A 387 -0.59 11.47 1.87
C SER A 387 0.53 12.25 1.20
N GLU A 388 1.73 11.69 1.29
CA GLU A 388 2.86 12.09 0.47
C GLU A 388 3.08 10.99 -0.57
N ILE A 389 3.02 11.35 -1.84
CA ILE A 389 3.18 10.41 -2.94
C ILE A 389 4.36 10.85 -3.79
N TYR A 390 5.28 9.92 -4.02
CA TYR A 390 6.42 10.09 -4.90
C TYR A 390 6.12 9.36 -6.20
N VAL A 391 6.14 10.06 -7.33
CA VAL A 391 6.10 9.44 -8.65
C VAL A 391 7.53 9.35 -9.16
N VAL A 392 8.03 8.12 -9.29
CA VAL A 392 9.41 7.79 -9.67
C VAL A 392 9.41 7.32 -11.12
N ALA A 393 10.15 8.02 -11.99
CA ALA A 393 10.26 7.74 -13.43
C ALA A 393 11.73 7.57 -13.85
N PHE A 394 12.03 6.62 -14.74
CA PHE A 394 13.38 6.38 -15.29
C PHE A 394 13.54 6.77 -16.76
#